data_AF-A0A5K0V8T5-F1
#
_entry.id   AF-A0A5K0V8T5-F1
#
_cell.length_a   1.000
_cell.length_b   1.000
_cell.length_c   1.000
_cell.angle_alpha   90.00
_cell.angle_beta   90.00
_cell.angle_gamma   90.00
#
_symmetry.space_group_name_H-M   'P 1'
#
loop_
_entity.id
_entity.type
_entity.pdbx_description
1 polymer ?
#
loop_
_entity_poly.entity_id
_entity_poly.type
_entity_poly.pdbx_seq_one_letter_code
_entity_poly.pdbx_strand_id
1 'polypeptide(L)'
;MGLFDLEKHFAFYGAYHSNPINVIIHVLFVWPIFFTALLLFYFTPPMVNVTIPFPDTLYLNFGFFFALVFAGFYVLMDLKAGFLAAFLCFFCWVGSSFLGHRLGYSLAWK
;
A
#
# COMPACT_ATOMS: atom_id res chain seq x y z
N MET A 1 3.99 -5.26 -26.86
CA MET A 1 3.60 -5.59 -25.47
C MET A 1 2.11 -5.31 -25.32
N GLY A 2 1.37 -6.18 -24.64
CA GLY A 2 -0.02 -5.86 -24.27
C GLY A 2 -0.06 -4.72 -23.26
N LEU A 3 -1.14 -3.95 -23.22
CA LEU A 3 -1.30 -2.81 -22.30
C LEU A 3 -1.16 -3.25 -20.82
N PHE A 4 -1.59 -4.48 -20.50
CA PHE A 4 -1.63 -5.04 -19.14
C PHE A 4 -0.48 -6.02 -18.84
N ASP A 5 0.55 -6.08 -19.69
CA ASP A 5 1.72 -6.93 -19.47
C ASP A 5 2.69 -6.25 -18.50
N LEU A 6 2.26 -6.17 -17.22
CA LEU A 6 2.94 -5.40 -16.17
C LEU A 6 4.37 -5.87 -15.92
N GLU A 7 4.63 -7.17 -15.99
CA GLU A 7 5.97 -7.75 -15.87
C GLU A 7 6.91 -7.19 -16.95
N LYS A 8 6.47 -7.19 -18.22
CA LYS A 8 7.30 -6.67 -19.33
C LYS A 8 7.48 -5.16 -19.28
N HIS A 9 6.44 -4.40 -18.91
CA HIS A 9 6.57 -2.94 -18.72
C HIS A 9 7.53 -2.62 -17.58
N PHE A 10 7.46 -3.37 -16.47
CA PHE A 10 8.36 -3.22 -15.34
C PHE A 10 9.81 -3.56 -15.72
N ALA A 11 10.04 -4.67 -16.40
CA ALA A 11 11.38 -5.07 -16.86
C ALA A 11 11.98 -4.04 -17.82
N PHE A 12 11.19 -3.52 -18.77
CA PHE A 12 11.64 -2.48 -19.70
C PHE A 12 12.00 -1.18 -18.97
N TYR A 13 11.14 -0.72 -18.06
CA TYR A 13 11.39 0.49 -17.27
C TYR A 13 12.61 0.34 -16.34
N GLY A 14 12.75 -0.83 -15.71
CA GLY A 14 13.86 -1.16 -14.82
C GLY A 14 15.21 -1.16 -15.53
N ALA A 15 15.28 -1.51 -16.82
CA ALA A 15 16.51 -1.52 -17.59
C ALA A 15 17.20 -0.13 -17.69
N TYR A 16 16.43 0.96 -17.56
CA TYR A 16 16.95 2.33 -17.58
C TYR A 16 17.27 2.90 -16.18
N HIS A 17 16.91 2.18 -15.11
CA HIS A 17 17.06 2.62 -13.73
C HIS A 17 18.13 1.80 -13.00
N SER A 18 19.40 2.09 -13.30
CA SER A 18 20.55 1.36 -12.75
C SER A 18 21.32 2.09 -11.64
N ASN A 19 20.95 3.33 -11.29
CA ASN A 19 21.62 4.05 -10.20
C ASN A 19 21.29 3.41 -8.83
N PRO A 20 22.25 2.79 -8.14
CA PRO A 20 21.99 2.00 -6.94
C PRO A 20 21.49 2.85 -5.77
N ILE A 21 21.94 4.11 -5.67
CA ILE A 21 21.53 5.03 -4.60
C ILE A 21 20.04 5.37 -4.77
N ASN A 22 19.62 5.69 -5.99
CA ASN A 22 18.22 5.99 -6.27
C ASN A 22 17.31 4.78 -5.98
N VAL A 23 17.74 3.58 -6.37
CA VAL A 23 16.99 2.35 -6.11
C VAL A 23 16.82 2.10 -4.61
N ILE A 24 17.89 2.25 -3.81
CA ILE A 24 17.82 2.09 -2.35
C ILE A 24 16.88 3.12 -1.73
N ILE A 25 16.99 4.39 -2.12
CA ILE A 25 16.08 5.45 -1.64
C ILE A 25 14.63 5.07 -1.97
N HIS A 26 14.36 4.67 -3.22
CA HIS A 26 13.01 4.30 -3.64
C HIS A 26 12.44 3.12 -2.82
N VAL A 27 13.22 2.03 -2.70
CA VAL A 27 12.79 0.81 -1.99
C VAL A 27 12.56 1.06 -0.50
N LEU A 28 13.30 1.98 0.13
CA LEU A 28 13.13 2.32 1.54
C LEU A 28 11.97 3.29 1.78
N PHE A 29 11.85 4.35 0.98
CA PHE A 29 10.92 5.45 1.25
C PHE A 29 9.52 5.26 0.66
N VAL A 30 9.31 4.30 -0.24
CA VAL A 30 7.96 3.99 -0.74
C VAL A 30 7.03 3.53 0.39
N TRP A 31 7.53 2.79 1.38
CA TRP A 31 6.70 2.26 2.47
C TRP A 31 6.23 3.32 3.47
N PRO A 32 7.09 4.24 3.98
CA PRO A 32 6.62 5.38 4.75
C PRO A 32 5.60 6.25 4.01
N ILE A 33 5.80 6.53 2.71
CA ILE A 33 4.86 7.33 1.91
C ILE A 33 3.51 6.61 1.78
N PHE A 34 3.55 5.32 1.48
CA PHE A 34 2.35 4.51 1.38
C PHE A 34 1.61 4.43 2.72
N PHE A 35 2.34 4.24 3.82
CA PHE A 35 1.79 4.20 5.17
C PHE A 35 1.10 5.51 5.55
N THR A 36 1.71 6.67 5.28
CA THR A 36 1.10 7.97 5.61
C THR A 36 -0.12 8.24 4.74
N ALA A 37 -0.11 7.86 3.46
CA ALA A 37 -1.30 7.93 2.62
C ALA A 37 -2.47 7.10 3.20
N LEU A 38 -2.20 5.87 3.63
CA LEU A 38 -3.19 5.02 4.28
C LEU A 38 -3.69 5.58 5.61
N LEU A 39 -2.81 6.21 6.40
CA LEU A 39 -3.20 6.90 7.63
C LEU A 39 -4.19 8.03 7.37
N LEU A 40 -4.02 8.80 6.29
CA LEU A 40 -4.98 9.82 5.89
C LEU A 40 -6.30 9.18 5.41
N PHE A 41 -6.21 8.11 4.62
CA PHE A 41 -7.39 7.40 4.11
C PHE A 41 -8.16 6.63 5.19
N TYR A 42 -7.58 6.39 6.36
CA TYR A 42 -8.27 5.77 7.49
C TYR A 42 -9.56 6.51 7.85
N PHE A 43 -9.58 7.83 7.71
CA PHE A 43 -10.73 8.67 8.05
C PHE A 43 -11.80 8.74 6.96
N THR A 44 -11.66 7.97 5.87
CA THR A 44 -12.74 7.83 4.88
C THR A 44 -13.83 6.90 5.40
N PRO A 45 -15.10 7.14 5.03
CA PRO A 45 -16.20 6.24 5.41
C PRO A 45 -15.96 4.80 4.95
N PRO A 46 -16.43 3.79 5.70
CA PRO A 46 -16.47 2.41 5.22
C PRO A 46 -17.24 2.33 3.90
N MET A 47 -16.67 1.65 2.90
CA MET A 47 -17.33 1.44 1.61
C MET A 47 -18.13 0.15 1.61
N VAL A 48 -17.78 -0.80 2.48
CA VAL A 48 -18.54 -2.03 2.71
C VAL A 48 -18.78 -2.19 4.22
N ASN A 49 -20.05 -2.22 4.60
CA ASN A 49 -20.46 -2.49 5.98
C ASN A 49 -20.52 -4.00 6.20
N VAL A 50 -19.40 -4.58 6.62
CA VAL A 50 -19.31 -5.98 7.05
C VAL A 50 -18.92 -6.00 8.51
N THR A 51 -19.62 -6.80 9.30
CA THR A 51 -19.17 -7.17 10.65
C THR A 51 -18.02 -8.17 10.49
N ILE A 52 -16.80 -7.65 10.38
CA ILE A 52 -15.60 -8.47 10.33
C ILE A 52 -15.26 -8.87 11.77
N PRO A 53 -14.88 -10.13 12.08
CA PRO A 53 -14.45 -10.56 13.42
C PRO A 53 -13.10 -9.95 13.85
N PHE A 54 -12.69 -8.86 13.22
CA PHE A 54 -11.44 -8.16 13.46
C PHE A 54 -11.67 -6.99 14.43
N PRO A 55 -10.59 -6.41 14.99
CA PRO A 55 -10.70 -5.25 15.88
C PRO A 55 -11.54 -4.14 15.24
N ASP A 56 -12.30 -3.39 16.04
CA ASP A 56 -13.14 -2.24 15.64
C ASP A 56 -12.37 -1.08 14.98
N THR A 57 -11.07 -1.28 14.75
CA THR A 57 -10.14 -0.36 14.12
C THR A 57 -9.89 -0.67 12.63
N LEU A 58 -10.29 -1.85 12.12
CA LEU A 58 -10.07 -2.22 10.71
C LEU A 58 -11.34 -2.03 9.89
N TYR A 59 -11.32 -1.02 9.01
CA TYR A 59 -12.45 -0.71 8.13
C TYR A 59 -12.16 -1.08 6.67
N LEU A 60 -13.17 -1.61 5.98
CA LEU A 60 -13.16 -1.78 4.52
C LEU A 60 -13.51 -0.45 3.84
N ASN A 61 -12.65 0.55 4.06
CA ASN A 61 -12.77 1.90 3.52
C ASN A 61 -11.84 2.09 2.31
N PHE A 62 -11.67 3.33 1.85
CA PHE A 62 -10.82 3.64 0.70
C PHE A 62 -9.37 3.17 0.91
N GLY A 63 -8.82 3.29 2.12
CA GLY A 63 -7.47 2.83 2.46
C GLY A 63 -7.28 1.32 2.26
N PHE A 64 -8.26 0.51 2.65
CA PHE A 64 -8.21 -0.93 2.42
C PHE A 64 -8.15 -1.28 0.93
N PHE A 65 -9.05 -0.72 0.12
CA PHE A 65 -9.10 -1.00 -1.32
C PHE A 65 -7.86 -0.47 -2.04
N PHE A 66 -7.36 0.70 -1.63
CA PHE A 66 -6.09 1.22 -2.13
C PHE A 66 -4.95 0.24 -1.83
N ALA A 67 -4.87 -0.28 -0.61
CA ALA A 67 -3.86 -1.27 -0.26
C ALA A 67 -3.98 -2.58 -1.05
N LEU A 68 -5.21 -3.06 -1.27
CA LEU A 68 -5.48 -4.27 -2.03
C LEU A 68 -5.06 -4.12 -3.51
N VAL A 69 -5.37 -2.96 -4.12
CA VAL A 69 -4.98 -2.67 -5.51
C VAL A 69 -3.46 -2.65 -5.65
N PHE A 70 -2.74 -1.99 -4.75
CA PHE A 70 -1.26 -1.95 -4.80
C PHE A 70 -0.63 -3.32 -4.52
N ALA A 71 -1.18 -4.10 -3.59
CA ALA A 71 -0.74 -5.47 -3.35
C ALA A 71 -0.88 -6.33 -4.62
N GLY A 72 -2.03 -6.27 -5.30
CA GLY A 72 -2.25 -6.96 -6.58
C GLY A 72 -1.31 -6.46 -7.68
N PHE A 73 -1.11 -5.15 -7.78
CA PHE A 73 -0.20 -4.54 -8.75
C PHE A 73 1.23 -5.06 -8.58
N TYR A 74 1.75 -5.10 -7.35
CA TYR A 74 3.09 -5.61 -7.08
C TYR A 74 3.23 -7.11 -7.42
N VAL A 75 2.26 -7.94 -7.07
CA VAL A 75 2.26 -9.38 -7.41
C VAL A 75 2.25 -9.61 -8.92
N LEU A 76 1.53 -8.78 -9.67
CA LEU A 76 1.46 -8.85 -11.14
C LEU A 76 2.74 -8.34 -11.83
N MET A 77 3.56 -7.52 -11.15
CA MET A 77 4.84 -7.04 -11.70
C MET A 77 5.96 -8.07 -11.55
N ASP A 78 6.07 -8.70 -10.37
CA ASP A 78 7.00 -9.80 -10.10
C ASP A 78 6.38 -10.68 -9.02
N LEU A 79 6.25 -11.99 -9.29
CA LEU A 79 5.54 -12.86 -8.37
C LEU A 79 6.26 -12.97 -7.00
N LYS A 80 7.59 -13.05 -6.97
CA LYS A 80 8.35 -13.31 -5.74
C LYS A 80 8.47 -12.06 -4.87
N ALA A 81 8.98 -10.97 -5.45
CA ALA A 81 9.10 -9.70 -4.77
C ALA A 81 7.72 -9.07 -4.51
N GLY A 82 6.77 -9.33 -5.40
CA GLY A 82 5.41 -8.82 -5.28
C GLY A 82 4.64 -9.40 -4.11
N PHE A 83 4.82 -10.68 -3.76
CA PHE A 83 4.22 -11.22 -2.53
C PHE A 83 4.79 -10.58 -1.26
N LEU A 84 6.10 -10.30 -1.22
CA LEU A 84 6.70 -9.55 -0.12
C LEU A 84 6.11 -8.14 -0.03
N ALA A 85 5.99 -7.45 -1.16
CA ALA A 85 5.38 -6.13 -1.26
C ALA A 85 3.90 -6.14 -0.84
N ALA A 86 3.13 -7.15 -1.25
CA ALA A 86 1.73 -7.33 -0.85
C ALA A 86 1.60 -7.49 0.67
N PHE A 87 2.51 -8.23 1.31
CA PHE A 87 2.55 -8.38 2.76
C PHE A 87 2.89 -7.06 3.46
N LEU A 88 3.82 -6.28 2.91
CA LEU A 88 4.12 -4.93 3.39
C LEU A 88 2.91 -3.99 3.23
N CYS A 89 2.20 -4.05 2.11
CA CYS A 89 0.95 -3.29 1.93
C CYS A 89 -0.08 -3.61 3.00
N PHE A 90 -0.27 -4.91 3.30
CA PHE A 90 -1.16 -5.36 4.36
C PHE A 90 -0.73 -4.83 5.74
N PHE A 91 0.55 -4.92 6.09
CA PHE A 91 1.03 -4.36 7.36
C PHE A 91 0.92 -2.85 7.44
N CYS A 92 1.17 -2.13 6.35
CA CYS A 92 0.97 -0.68 6.31
C CYS A 92 -0.50 -0.33 6.56
N TRP A 93 -1.45 -1.06 5.96
CA TRP A 93 -2.87 -0.85 6.19
C TRP A 93 -3.28 -1.13 7.63
N VAL A 94 -2.86 -2.27 8.19
CA VAL A 94 -3.15 -2.60 9.59
C VAL A 94 -2.54 -1.56 10.53
N GLY A 95 -1.23 -1.30 10.40
CA GLY A 95 -0.51 -0.37 11.28
C GLY A 95 -1.04 1.06 11.21
N SER A 96 -1.33 1.56 10.00
CA SER A 96 -1.91 2.90 9.82
C SER A 96 -3.32 2.99 10.38
N SER A 97 -4.12 1.93 10.30
CA SER A 97 -5.46 1.89 10.89
C SER A 97 -5.42 1.94 12.42
N PHE A 98 -4.53 1.16 13.05
CA PHE A 98 -4.32 1.24 14.51
C PHE A 98 -3.81 2.61 14.95
N LEU A 99 -2.87 3.19 14.21
CA LEU A 99 -2.35 4.51 14.52
C LEU A 99 -3.41 5.60 14.32
N GLY A 100 -4.15 5.57 13.20
CA GLY A 100 -5.22 6.51 12.90
C GLY A 100 -6.33 6.47 13.95
N HIS A 101 -6.70 5.27 14.41
CA HIS A 101 -7.62 5.11 15.52
C HIS A 101 -7.12 5.77 16.81
N ARG A 102 -5.84 5.58 17.14
CA ARG A 102 -5.22 6.13 18.36
C ARG A 102 -5.05 7.65 18.31
N LEU A 103 -4.65 8.21 17.17
CA LEU A 103 -4.42 9.64 17.01
C LEU A 103 -5.75 10.41 16.88
N GLY A 104 -6.75 9.80 16.25
CA GLY A 104 -7.95 10.50 15.81
C GLY A 104 -7.67 11.51 14.70
N TYR A 105 -8.73 12.09 14.13
CA TYR A 105 -8.63 12.95 12.94
C TYR A 105 -7.70 14.15 13.16
N SER A 106 -7.93 14.93 14.22
CA SER A 106 -7.22 16.20 14.45
C SER A 106 -5.70 16.06 14.55
N LEU A 107 -5.19 14.95 15.09
CA LEU A 107 -3.76 14.74 15.28
C LEU A 107 -3.10 14.03 14.09
N ALA A 108 -3.84 13.20 13.35
CA ALA A 108 -3.31 12.52 12.17
C ALA A 108 -3.09 13.45 10.95
N TRP A 109 -3.71 14.64 10.94
CA TRP A 109 -3.57 15.65 9.89
C TRP A 109 -2.56 16.78 10.22
N LYS A 110 -1.79 16.65 11.31
CA LYS A 110 -0.73 17.59 11.70
C LYS A 110 0.63 17.10 11.24
#